data_AF-A0A932CD15-F1
#
_entry.id   AF-A0A932CD15-F1
#
_cell.length_a   1.000
_cell.length_b   1.000
_cell.length_c   1.000
_cell.angle_alpha   90.00
_cell.angle_beta   90.00
_cell.angle_gamma   90.00
#
_symmetry.space_group_name_H-M   'P 1'
#
loop_
_entity.id
_entity.type
_entity.pdbx_description
1 polymer ?
#
loop_
_entity_poly.entity_id
_entity_poly.type
_entity_poly.pdbx_seq_one_letter_code
_entity_poly.pdbx_strand_id
1 'polypeptide(L)'
;LLWVGISILMVASLILAACQPAPAAPTTPTTPTTPTTPTTPTTPTTPFTPVTPTTPTTPAAGADMVKWTGKKLDGTVVEKMLEKPKYGGRITLAWARNYPGTFDESLAFRNAITQYQNAILMEADYTRGLMGTGDMAYLWDLPGHSMDYYNGDGLAESWEFPDANTWILHLRQGVRYQNKPPVNGREWTASDAVFSIE
;
A
#
# COMPACT_ATOMS: atom_id res chain seq x y z
N LEU A 1 22.76 -7.73 -65.86
CA LEU A 1 21.73 -7.29 -64.88
C LEU A 1 21.20 -8.46 -64.04
N LEU A 2 20.68 -9.54 -64.63
CA LEU A 2 20.16 -10.72 -63.91
C LEU A 2 21.19 -11.40 -62.98
N TRP A 3 22.42 -11.62 -63.44
CA TRP A 3 23.49 -12.27 -62.68
C TRP A 3 24.04 -11.44 -61.51
N VAL A 4 23.98 -10.11 -61.62
CA VAL A 4 24.35 -9.19 -60.53
C VAL A 4 23.26 -9.22 -59.45
N GLY A 5 21.99 -9.29 -59.84
CA GLY A 5 20.87 -9.44 -58.90
C GLY A 5 20.93 -10.74 -58.09
N ILE A 6 21.27 -11.86 -58.75
CA ILE A 6 21.43 -13.16 -58.07
C ILE A 6 22.62 -13.13 -57.10
N SER A 7 23.73 -12.50 -57.49
CA SER A 7 24.92 -12.37 -56.63
C SER A 7 24.64 -11.50 -55.40
N ILE A 8 23.88 -10.41 -55.54
CA ILE A 8 23.47 -9.56 -54.42
C ILE A 8 22.53 -10.33 -53.47
N LEU A 9 21.60 -11.13 -54.00
CA LEU A 9 20.71 -11.96 -53.19
C LEU A 9 21.45 -13.04 -52.40
N MET A 10 22.49 -13.65 -52.97
CA MET A 10 23.32 -14.65 -52.29
C MET A 10 24.21 -14.04 -51.20
N VAL A 11 24.72 -12.82 -51.41
CA VAL A 11 25.49 -12.10 -50.37
C VAL A 11 24.56 -11.62 -49.25
N ALA A 12 23.37 -11.14 -49.57
CA ALA A 12 22.39 -10.71 -48.57
C ALA A 12 21.93 -11.89 -47.68
N SER A 13 21.71 -13.08 -48.23
CA SER A 13 21.32 -14.26 -47.45
C SER A 13 22.41 -14.75 -46.50
N LEU A 14 23.68 -14.62 -46.87
CA LEU A 14 24.82 -14.94 -46.00
C LEU A 14 24.97 -13.97 -44.83
N ILE A 15 24.67 -12.68 -45.04
CA ILE A 15 24.77 -11.65 -43.97
C ILE A 15 23.62 -11.80 -42.96
N LEU A 16 22.41 -12.15 -43.41
CA LEU A 16 21.25 -12.40 -42.54
C LEU A 16 21.45 -13.63 -41.64
N ALA A 17 22.17 -14.66 -42.10
CA ALA A 17 22.48 -15.85 -41.30
C ALA A 17 23.55 -15.61 -40.22
N ALA A 18 24.41 -14.59 -40.39
CA ALA A 18 25.49 -14.28 -39.46
C ALA A 18 25.05 -13.45 -38.22
N CYS A 19 23.81 -12.95 -38.21
CA CYS A 19 23.28 -12.11 -37.13
C CYS A 19 22.35 -12.84 -36.14
N GLN A 20 22.49 -14.17 -35.96
CA GLN A 20 21.78 -14.83 -34.86
C GLN A 20 22.49 -14.60 -33.52
N PRO A 21 21.76 -14.22 -32.45
CA PRO A 21 22.30 -14.16 -31.10
C PRO A 21 22.85 -15.52 -30.68
N ALA A 22 24.00 -15.52 -30.00
CA ALA A 22 24.61 -16.73 -29.47
C ALA A 22 23.62 -17.47 -28.54
N PRO A 23 23.53 -18.81 -28.61
CA PRO A 23 22.71 -19.59 -27.68
C PRO A 23 23.10 -19.29 -26.23
N ALA A 24 22.10 -19.02 -25.39
CA ALA A 24 22.32 -18.81 -23.96
C ALA A 24 23.03 -20.03 -23.35
N ALA A 25 24.05 -19.77 -22.52
CA ALA A 25 24.78 -20.82 -21.82
C ALA A 25 23.83 -21.62 -20.91
N PRO A 26 23.98 -22.96 -20.82
CA PRO A 26 23.14 -23.78 -19.95
C PRO A 26 23.34 -23.39 -18.50
N THR A 27 22.25 -23.02 -17.81
CA THR A 27 22.27 -22.74 -16.39
C THR A 27 22.37 -24.04 -15.59
N THR A 28 23.18 -24.03 -14.54
CA THR A 28 23.32 -25.18 -13.63
C THR A 28 22.00 -25.37 -12.85
N PRO A 29 21.42 -26.57 -12.80
CA PRO A 29 20.21 -26.84 -12.03
C PRO A 29 20.45 -26.54 -10.55
N THR A 30 19.58 -25.73 -9.94
CA THR A 30 19.59 -25.53 -8.48
C THR A 30 19.00 -26.76 -7.80
N THR A 31 19.65 -27.19 -6.70
CA THR A 31 19.18 -28.32 -5.89
C THR A 31 17.81 -28.01 -5.30
N PRO A 32 16.81 -28.91 -5.43
CA PRO A 32 15.50 -28.73 -4.81
C PRO A 32 15.63 -28.62 -3.29
N THR A 33 15.04 -27.57 -2.70
CA THR A 33 14.94 -27.45 -1.25
C THR A 33 13.91 -28.45 -0.71
N THR A 34 14.21 -29.06 0.43
CA THR A 34 13.33 -30.00 1.11
C THR A 34 12.02 -29.29 1.53
N PRO A 35 10.84 -29.83 1.18
CA PRO A 35 9.56 -29.26 1.62
C PRO A 35 9.46 -29.26 3.15
N THR A 36 9.13 -28.11 3.73
CA THR A 36 8.81 -28.02 5.16
C THR A 36 7.45 -28.67 5.43
N THR A 37 7.37 -29.46 6.50
CA THR A 37 6.13 -30.12 6.94
C THR A 37 5.02 -29.10 7.20
N PRO A 38 3.82 -29.27 6.62
CA PRO A 38 2.68 -28.40 6.91
C PRO A 38 2.31 -28.46 8.39
N THR A 39 2.13 -27.30 9.01
CA THR A 39 1.59 -27.22 10.37
C THR A 39 0.10 -27.59 10.35
N THR A 40 -0.33 -28.41 11.32
CA THR A 40 -1.74 -28.80 11.50
C THR A 40 -2.62 -27.56 11.69
N PRO A 41 -3.72 -27.40 10.93
CA PRO A 41 -4.67 -26.32 11.14
C PRO A 41 -5.27 -26.41 12.55
N THR A 42 -5.25 -25.31 13.29
CA THR A 42 -5.96 -25.21 14.57
C THR A 42 -7.47 -25.25 14.34
N THR A 43 -8.19 -25.98 15.19
CA THR A 43 -9.65 -26.07 15.18
C THR A 43 -10.29 -24.67 15.20
N PRO A 44 -11.26 -24.38 14.31
CA PRO A 44 -11.99 -23.11 14.34
C PRO A 44 -12.68 -22.91 15.70
N THR A 45 -12.45 -21.77 16.34
CA THR A 45 -13.20 -21.36 17.51
C THR A 45 -14.67 -21.15 17.15
N THR A 46 -15.58 -21.53 18.04
CA THR A 46 -17.03 -21.35 17.92
C THR A 46 -17.41 -19.92 17.48
N PRO A 47 -18.37 -19.75 16.55
CA PRO A 47 -18.85 -18.43 16.14
C PRO A 47 -19.43 -17.67 17.34
N PHE A 48 -18.98 -16.44 17.56
CA PHE A 48 -19.55 -15.57 18.58
C PHE A 48 -20.89 -15.00 18.10
N THR A 49 -21.86 -14.94 19.01
CA THR A 49 -23.14 -14.27 18.79
C THR A 49 -22.89 -12.76 18.60
N PRO A 50 -23.40 -12.13 17.52
CA PRO A 50 -23.23 -10.70 17.32
C PRO A 50 -23.90 -9.91 18.45
N VAL A 51 -23.12 -9.07 19.12
CA VAL A 51 -23.64 -8.10 20.09
C VAL A 51 -24.36 -6.97 19.36
N THR A 52 -25.53 -6.59 19.85
CA THR A 52 -26.29 -5.43 19.36
C THR A 52 -25.43 -4.17 19.49
N PRO A 53 -25.26 -3.36 18.42
CA PRO A 53 -24.52 -2.11 18.51
C PRO A 53 -25.22 -1.17 19.48
N THR A 54 -24.50 -0.74 20.52
CA THR A 54 -24.97 0.30 21.42
C THR A 54 -24.94 1.66 20.71
N THR A 55 -26.01 2.44 20.87
CA THR A 55 -26.07 3.84 20.46
C THR A 55 -24.82 4.60 20.96
N PRO A 56 -24.18 5.46 20.14
CA PRO A 56 -23.07 6.29 20.59
C PRO A 56 -23.51 7.08 21.81
N THR A 57 -22.93 6.74 22.96
CA THR A 57 -23.25 7.41 24.21
C THR A 57 -22.52 8.74 24.19
N THR A 58 -23.23 9.84 24.46
CA THR A 58 -22.60 11.11 24.84
C THR A 58 -21.54 10.82 25.91
N PRO A 59 -20.31 11.37 25.81
CA PRO A 59 -19.26 11.10 26.80
C PRO A 59 -19.84 11.27 28.21
N ALA A 60 -19.75 10.21 29.02
CA ALA A 60 -20.24 10.26 30.38
C ALA A 60 -19.51 11.38 31.12
N ALA A 61 -20.26 12.21 31.86
CA ALA A 61 -19.67 13.20 32.74
C ALA A 61 -18.69 12.50 33.71
N GLY A 62 -17.39 12.73 33.54
CA GLY A 62 -16.32 12.03 34.27
C GLY A 62 -15.38 11.17 33.42
N ALA A 63 -15.49 11.18 32.08
CA ALA A 63 -14.46 10.59 31.23
C ALA A 63 -13.10 11.27 31.48
N ASP A 64 -12.03 10.49 31.62
CA ASP A 64 -10.66 10.99 31.66
C ASP A 64 -10.37 11.67 30.31
N MET A 65 -10.47 13.00 30.28
CA MET A 65 -10.21 13.79 29.07
C MET A 65 -8.74 14.20 29.01
N VAL A 66 -8.16 14.15 27.82
CA VAL A 66 -6.81 14.65 27.52
C VAL A 66 -6.90 15.88 26.63
N LYS A 67 -6.07 16.88 26.93
CA LYS A 67 -5.89 18.01 26.03
C LYS A 67 -5.13 17.52 24.80
N TRP A 68 -5.73 17.68 23.63
CA TRP A 68 -5.14 17.44 22.34
C TRP A 68 -4.91 18.77 21.61
N THR A 69 -3.78 18.87 20.93
CA THR A 69 -3.39 20.06 20.16
C THR A 69 -3.01 19.63 18.75
N GLY A 70 -3.64 20.23 17.75
CA GLY A 70 -3.32 20.07 16.33
C GLY A 70 -3.04 21.41 15.66
N LYS A 71 -2.46 21.36 14.46
CA LYS A 71 -2.11 22.55 13.67
C LYS A 71 -2.65 22.39 12.25
N LYS A 72 -3.43 23.37 11.80
CA LYS A 72 -3.94 23.46 10.42
C LYS A 72 -2.80 23.75 9.44
N LEU A 73 -3.07 23.63 8.14
CA LEU A 73 -2.09 23.97 7.10
C LEU A 73 -1.63 25.45 7.16
N ASP A 74 -2.55 26.37 7.44
CA ASP A 74 -2.26 27.81 7.59
C ASP A 74 -1.51 28.15 8.90
N GLY A 75 -1.27 27.15 9.74
CA GLY A 75 -0.57 27.25 11.00
C GLY A 75 -1.44 27.59 12.21
N THR A 76 -2.75 27.77 12.03
CA THR A 76 -3.70 27.95 13.12
C THR A 76 -3.69 26.73 14.04
N VAL A 77 -3.56 26.98 15.34
CA VAL A 77 -3.59 25.94 16.37
C VAL A 77 -5.04 25.65 16.78
N VAL A 78 -5.39 24.37 16.86
CA VAL A 78 -6.68 23.90 17.37
C VAL A 78 -6.45 23.08 18.62
N GLU A 79 -7.13 23.43 19.70
CA GLU A 79 -7.10 22.67 20.95
C GLU A 79 -8.46 22.03 21.20
N LYS A 80 -8.45 20.76 21.58
CA LYS A 80 -9.66 19.99 21.92
C LYS A 80 -9.43 19.21 23.21
N MET A 81 -10.50 19.00 23.97
CA MET A 81 -10.52 17.97 25.01
C MET A 81 -11.08 16.70 24.39
N LEU A 82 -10.26 15.65 24.31
CA LEU A 82 -10.64 14.34 23.76
C LEU A 82 -10.67 13.30 24.87
N GLU A 83 -11.47 12.26 24.73
CA GLU A 83 -11.36 11.10 25.62
C GLU A 83 -9.95 10.52 25.53
N LYS A 84 -9.42 10.06 26.67
CA LYS A 84 -8.16 9.32 26.70
C LYS A 84 -8.21 8.12 25.73
N PRO A 85 -7.15 7.87 24.94
CA PRO A 85 -7.10 6.74 24.03
C PRO A 85 -7.34 5.41 24.75
N LYS A 86 -8.25 4.61 24.20
CA LYS A 86 -8.55 3.25 24.68
C LYS A 86 -7.73 2.28 23.85
N TYR A 87 -6.84 1.52 24.50
CA TYR A 87 -6.04 0.49 23.86
C TYR A 87 -6.65 -0.89 24.13
N GLY A 88 -6.73 -1.71 23.09
CA GLY A 88 -7.36 -3.03 23.13
C GLY A 88 -8.88 -2.97 22.92
N GLY A 89 -9.44 -4.09 22.45
CA GLY A 89 -10.85 -4.21 22.12
C GLY A 89 -11.06 -4.87 20.76
N ARG A 90 -12.32 -4.89 20.32
CA ARG A 90 -12.72 -5.40 19.01
C ARG A 90 -13.61 -4.38 18.32
N ILE A 91 -13.23 -4.02 17.10
CA ILE A 91 -14.08 -3.26 16.20
C ILE A 91 -14.82 -4.26 15.31
N THR A 92 -16.14 -4.12 15.21
CA THR A 92 -16.97 -4.88 14.26
C THR A 92 -17.44 -3.92 13.19
N LEU A 93 -16.97 -4.15 11.96
CA LEU A 93 -17.33 -3.35 10.79
C LEU A 93 -18.31 -4.13 9.92
N ALA A 94 -19.34 -3.46 9.42
CA ALA A 94 -20.32 -4.04 8.51
C ALA A 94 -20.33 -3.25 7.19
N TRP A 95 -20.13 -3.95 6.09
CA TRP A 95 -20.13 -3.37 4.74
C TRP A 95 -21.29 -3.95 3.95
N ALA A 96 -22.15 -3.08 3.40
CA ALA A 96 -23.32 -3.51 2.61
C ALA A 96 -22.94 -4.19 1.29
N ARG A 97 -21.74 -3.91 0.77
CA ARG A 97 -21.20 -4.46 -0.47
C ARG A 97 -19.70 -4.69 -0.25
N ASN A 98 -19.34 -5.87 0.21
CA ASN A 98 -17.95 -6.31 0.22
C ASN A 98 -17.76 -7.24 -0.97
N TYR A 99 -16.71 -7.01 -1.76
CA TYR A 99 -16.26 -7.95 -2.79
C TYR A 99 -15.03 -8.69 -2.24
N PRO A 100 -15.20 -9.71 -1.36
CA PRO A 100 -14.08 -10.49 -0.82
C PRO A 100 -13.58 -11.48 -1.88
N GLY A 101 -13.17 -10.98 -3.05
CA GLY A 101 -12.69 -11.81 -4.15
C GLY A 101 -11.19 -12.05 -4.11
N THR A 102 -10.43 -11.22 -3.40
CA THR A 102 -8.96 -11.22 -3.46
C THR A 102 -8.33 -10.55 -2.24
N PHE A 103 -7.07 -10.86 -1.96
CA PHE A 103 -6.21 -10.11 -1.02
C PHE A 103 -5.17 -9.26 -1.75
N ASP A 104 -5.23 -9.24 -3.07
CA ASP A 104 -4.39 -8.45 -3.95
C ASP A 104 -5.18 -7.22 -4.42
N GLU A 105 -4.73 -6.04 -4.01
CA GLU A 105 -5.37 -4.75 -4.32
C GLU A 105 -5.28 -4.37 -5.80
N SER A 106 -4.30 -4.91 -6.54
CA SER A 106 -4.21 -4.70 -7.98
C SER A 106 -5.35 -5.37 -8.74
N LEU A 107 -5.99 -6.39 -8.14
CA LEU A 107 -7.03 -7.20 -8.76
C LEU A 107 -8.45 -6.80 -8.35
N ALA A 108 -8.63 -5.89 -7.39
CA ALA A 108 -9.95 -5.45 -6.97
C ALA A 108 -10.01 -3.98 -6.55
N PHE A 109 -11.01 -3.29 -7.10
CA PHE A 109 -11.36 -1.95 -6.68
C PHE A 109 -12.23 -1.97 -5.42
N ARG A 110 -11.84 -1.21 -4.38
CA ARG A 110 -12.57 -1.03 -3.11
C ARG A 110 -12.77 -2.32 -2.29
N ASN A 111 -11.68 -2.96 -1.92
CA ASN A 111 -11.68 -4.06 -0.97
C ASN A 111 -11.40 -3.54 0.45
N ALA A 112 -12.40 -3.64 1.32
CA ALA A 112 -12.28 -3.14 2.70
C ALA A 112 -11.23 -3.89 3.51
N ILE A 113 -10.89 -5.14 3.15
CA ILE A 113 -9.92 -5.95 3.90
C ILE A 113 -8.50 -5.45 3.62
N THR A 114 -8.16 -5.19 2.36
CA THR A 114 -6.80 -4.75 1.98
C THR A 114 -6.47 -3.36 2.53
N GLN A 115 -7.47 -2.49 2.70
CA GLN A 115 -7.30 -1.16 3.31
C GLN A 115 -6.77 -1.20 4.76
N TYR A 116 -7.02 -2.28 5.50
CA TYR A 116 -6.51 -2.43 6.87
C TYR A 116 -5.22 -3.25 6.96
N GLN A 117 -4.80 -3.86 5.85
CA GLN A 117 -3.62 -4.74 5.80
C GLN A 117 -2.42 -4.04 5.17
N ASN A 118 -2.68 -3.19 4.19
CA ASN A 118 -1.67 -2.57 3.36
C ASN A 118 -1.51 -1.09 3.73
N ALA A 119 -0.37 -0.52 3.34
CA ALA A 119 -0.09 0.91 3.45
C ALA A 119 0.19 1.45 2.05
N ILE A 120 -0.16 2.71 1.81
CA ILE A 120 0.08 3.40 0.54
C ILE A 120 1.23 4.39 0.67
N LEU A 121 1.81 4.80 -0.46
CA LEU A 121 2.90 5.78 -0.48
C LEU A 121 2.47 7.10 0.16
N MET A 122 1.24 7.54 -0.07
CA MET A 122 0.75 8.85 0.35
C MET A 122 -0.58 8.72 1.05
N GLU A 123 -0.58 8.87 2.36
CA GLU A 123 -1.78 8.76 3.18
C GLU A 123 -2.16 10.15 3.69
N ALA A 124 -3.47 10.44 3.67
CA ALA A 124 -4.01 11.65 4.25
C ALA A 124 -3.69 11.75 5.75
N ASP A 125 -3.33 12.94 6.23
CA ASP A 125 -3.22 13.23 7.66
C ASP A 125 -4.61 13.31 8.30
N TYR A 126 -5.10 12.19 8.83
CA TYR A 126 -6.40 12.11 9.50
C TYR A 126 -6.57 13.11 10.66
N THR A 127 -5.48 13.61 11.25
CA THR A 127 -5.54 14.64 12.30
C THR A 127 -6.01 16.00 11.76
N ARG A 128 -6.15 16.14 10.45
CA ARG A 128 -6.73 17.31 9.78
C ARG A 128 -8.20 17.18 9.41
N GLY A 129 -8.74 15.97 9.61
CA GLY A 129 -10.13 15.65 9.35
C GLY A 129 -11.09 16.35 10.30
N LEU A 130 -12.40 16.11 10.11
CA LEU A 130 -13.47 16.67 10.95
C LEU A 130 -13.28 16.41 12.45
N MET A 131 -12.73 15.25 12.80
CA MET A 131 -12.45 14.88 14.20
C MET A 131 -11.19 15.56 14.74
N GLY A 132 -10.26 15.94 13.87
CA GLY A 132 -9.01 16.64 14.18
C GLY A 132 -9.13 18.16 14.04
N THR A 133 -8.30 18.82 13.25
CA THR A 133 -8.33 20.29 13.09
C THR A 133 -9.49 20.80 12.23
N GLY A 134 -10.12 19.94 11.43
CA GLY A 134 -11.32 20.24 10.64
C GLY A 134 -11.09 21.20 9.47
N ASP A 135 -9.84 21.43 9.06
CA ASP A 135 -9.49 22.15 7.84
C ASP A 135 -9.65 21.29 6.57
N MET A 136 -9.80 19.97 6.74
CA MET A 136 -10.14 19.04 5.66
C MET A 136 -11.34 18.16 6.01
N ALA A 137 -12.26 18.02 5.05
CA ALA A 137 -13.43 17.16 5.20
C ALA A 137 -13.18 15.69 4.80
N TYR A 138 -12.10 15.42 4.04
CA TYR A 138 -11.78 14.10 3.46
C TYR A 138 -12.99 13.40 2.81
N LEU A 139 -13.77 14.16 2.05
CA LEU A 139 -14.85 13.61 1.26
C LEU A 139 -14.24 13.01 -0.02
N TRP A 140 -14.53 11.72 -0.24
CA TRP A 140 -13.94 10.86 -1.27
C TRP A 140 -13.87 11.44 -2.70
N ASP A 141 -14.75 12.39 -3.04
CA ASP A 141 -14.92 12.90 -4.40
C ASP A 141 -14.70 14.42 -4.51
N LEU A 142 -14.00 15.05 -3.57
CA LEU A 142 -13.61 16.46 -3.72
C LEU A 142 -12.27 16.57 -4.48
N PRO A 143 -12.26 17.02 -5.74
CA PRO A 143 -11.01 17.28 -6.45
C PRO A 143 -10.26 18.48 -5.83
N GLY A 144 -8.92 18.44 -5.88
CA GLY A 144 -8.08 19.64 -5.66
C GLY A 144 -7.50 19.83 -4.27
N HIS A 145 -7.32 18.77 -3.48
CA HIS A 145 -6.60 18.87 -2.21
C HIS A 145 -5.10 19.05 -2.44
N SER A 146 -4.49 20.03 -1.76
CA SER A 146 -3.03 20.20 -1.78
C SER A 146 -2.37 18.91 -1.32
N MET A 147 -1.22 18.58 -1.91
CA MET A 147 -0.43 17.43 -1.49
C MET A 147 0.03 17.56 -0.03
N ASP A 148 0.11 18.79 0.50
CA ASP A 148 0.45 19.07 1.90
C ASP A 148 -0.50 18.44 2.94
N TYR A 149 -1.66 17.93 2.51
CA TYR A 149 -2.60 17.18 3.35
C TYR A 149 -2.32 15.66 3.39
N TYR A 150 -1.36 15.17 2.61
CA TYR A 150 -0.99 13.75 2.47
C TYR A 150 0.31 13.41 3.22
N ASN A 151 0.67 14.20 4.22
CA ASN A 151 1.84 13.99 5.07
C ASN A 151 1.52 13.13 6.30
N GLY A 152 0.52 12.24 6.19
CA GLY A 152 0.15 11.31 7.25
C GLY A 152 1.14 10.15 7.39
N ASP A 153 0.64 9.03 7.89
CA ASP A 153 1.44 7.82 8.15
C ASP A 153 1.67 6.95 6.90
N GLY A 154 1.71 7.56 5.71
CA GLY A 154 2.04 6.89 4.45
C GLY A 154 3.49 6.42 4.39
N LEU A 155 3.82 5.59 3.40
CA LEU A 155 5.16 5.01 3.24
C LEU A 155 6.22 6.01 2.75
N ALA A 156 5.81 7.12 2.14
CA ALA A 156 6.66 8.27 1.85
C ALA A 156 6.49 9.35 2.94
N GLU A 157 7.61 9.97 3.34
CA GLU A 157 7.61 11.06 4.33
C GLU A 157 7.64 12.46 3.71
N SER A 158 8.14 12.58 2.46
CA SER A 158 8.11 13.83 1.70
C SER A 158 8.23 13.56 0.20
N TRP A 159 8.02 14.60 -0.60
CA TRP A 159 8.05 14.51 -2.06
C TRP A 159 8.41 15.83 -2.73
N GLU A 160 8.91 15.73 -3.96
CA GLU A 160 9.31 16.87 -4.79
C GLU A 160 8.84 16.69 -6.24
N PHE A 161 8.52 17.81 -6.88
CA PHE A 161 8.14 17.90 -8.29
C PHE A 161 9.13 18.82 -9.01
N PRO A 162 10.36 18.35 -9.30
CA PRO A 162 11.37 19.18 -9.94
C PRO A 162 10.95 19.68 -11.33
N ASP A 163 10.07 18.94 -12.00
CA ASP A 163 9.45 19.30 -13.27
C ASP A 163 8.07 18.63 -13.41
N ALA A 164 7.40 18.84 -14.54
CA ALA A 164 6.03 18.35 -14.78
C ALA A 164 5.92 16.83 -14.97
N ASN A 165 7.05 16.13 -15.20
CA ASN A 165 7.09 14.71 -15.57
C ASN A 165 7.81 13.85 -14.53
N THR A 166 8.40 14.45 -13.51
CA THR A 166 9.22 13.78 -12.52
C THR A 166 8.64 13.97 -11.13
N TRP A 167 8.44 12.85 -10.44
CA TRP A 167 8.09 12.83 -9.04
C TRP A 167 9.18 12.14 -8.24
N ILE A 168 9.75 12.84 -7.26
CA ILE A 168 10.70 12.27 -6.30
C ILE A 168 9.95 12.01 -4.99
N LEU A 169 9.97 10.76 -4.52
CA LEU A 169 9.38 10.35 -3.24
C LEU A 169 10.50 9.97 -2.27
N HIS A 170 10.50 10.57 -1.08
CA HIS A 170 11.41 10.20 0.00
C HIS A 170 10.74 9.18 0.91
N LEU A 171 11.27 7.96 0.91
CA LEU A 171 10.64 6.81 1.59
C LEU A 171 11.05 6.72 3.07
N ARG A 172 10.09 6.39 3.94
CA ARG A 172 10.34 6.14 5.36
C ARG A 172 11.26 4.93 5.54
N GLN A 173 12.27 5.09 6.38
CA GLN A 173 13.20 4.01 6.74
C GLN A 173 12.69 3.21 7.95
N GLY A 174 13.09 1.95 8.08
CA GLY A 174 12.74 1.09 9.21
C GLY A 174 11.30 0.55 9.17
N VAL A 175 10.52 0.86 8.14
CA VAL A 175 9.21 0.25 7.91
C VAL A 175 9.40 -1.24 7.62
N ARG A 176 8.62 -2.11 8.26
CA ARG A 176 8.74 -3.56 8.13
C ARG A 176 7.43 -4.18 7.77
N TYR A 177 7.50 -5.23 6.95
CA TYR A 177 6.36 -6.10 6.74
C TYR A 177 5.95 -6.83 8.02
N GLN A 178 4.74 -7.38 8.02
CA GLN A 178 4.32 -8.38 9.00
C GLN A 178 5.33 -9.54 9.08
N ASN A 179 5.54 -10.05 10.29
CA ASN A 179 6.39 -11.23 10.51
C ASN A 179 5.67 -12.53 10.12
N LYS A 180 5.44 -12.70 8.82
CA LYS A 180 4.81 -13.86 8.19
C LYS A 180 5.51 -14.18 6.86
N PRO A 181 5.61 -15.46 6.45
CA PRO A 181 6.10 -15.79 5.12
C PRO A 181 5.29 -15.11 4.01
N PRO A 182 5.92 -14.74 2.87
CA PRO A 182 7.33 -14.94 2.55
C PRO A 182 8.28 -13.83 3.04
N VAL A 183 7.73 -12.70 3.51
CA VAL A 183 8.50 -11.49 3.85
C VAL A 183 9.12 -11.51 5.25
N ASN A 184 8.60 -12.32 6.17
CA ASN A 184 9.20 -12.64 7.48
C ASN A 184 9.73 -11.43 8.27
N GLY A 185 8.99 -10.31 8.26
CA GLY A 185 9.35 -9.13 9.04
C GLY A 185 10.55 -8.35 8.50
N ARG A 186 10.99 -8.63 7.27
CA ARG A 186 12.04 -7.84 6.61
C ARG A 186 11.60 -6.39 6.44
N GLU A 187 12.59 -5.53 6.29
CA GLU A 187 12.38 -4.12 5.97
C GLU A 187 11.75 -3.97 4.58
N TRP A 188 10.83 -3.03 4.49
CA TRP A 188 10.26 -2.53 3.24
C TRP A 188 11.21 -1.51 2.62
N THR A 189 11.44 -1.64 1.33
CA THR A 189 12.50 -0.90 0.61
C THR A 189 11.96 -0.29 -0.68
N ALA A 190 12.75 0.57 -1.32
CA ALA A 190 12.39 1.14 -2.62
C ALA A 190 12.09 0.08 -3.69
N SER A 191 12.75 -1.09 -3.66
CA SER A 191 12.46 -2.19 -4.58
C SER A 191 11.04 -2.74 -4.43
N ASP A 192 10.48 -2.70 -3.22
CA ASP A 192 9.10 -3.11 -2.98
C ASP A 192 8.11 -2.08 -3.54
N ALA A 193 8.41 -0.79 -3.42
CA ALA A 193 7.63 0.27 -4.05
C ALA A 193 7.59 0.11 -5.57
N VAL A 194 8.75 -0.15 -6.19
CA VAL A 194 8.85 -0.38 -7.65
C VAL A 194 8.04 -1.61 -8.06
N PHE A 195 8.19 -2.72 -7.34
CA PHE A 195 7.44 -3.95 -7.61
C PHE A 195 5.91 -3.74 -7.58
N SER A 196 5.40 -2.86 -6.71
CA SER A 196 3.96 -2.59 -6.61
C SER A 196 3.43 -1.66 -7.71
N ILE A 197 4.29 -0.93 -8.42
CA ILE A 197 3.90 0.05 -9.44
C ILE A 197 4.05 -0.51 -10.86
N GLU A 198 5.03 -1.39 -11.09
CA GLU A 198 5.32 -2.03 -12.39
C GLU A 198 4.43 -3.24 -12.68
#